data_AF-A0A1M2VI14-F1
#
_entry.id   AF-A0A1M2VI14-F1
#
_cell.length_a   1.000
_cell.length_b   1.000
_cell.length_c   1.000
_cell.angle_alpha   90.00
_cell.angle_beta   90.00
_cell.angle_gamma   90.00
#
_symmetry.space_group_name_H-M   'P 1'
#
loop_
_entity.id
_entity.type
_entity.pdbx_description
1 polymer ?
#
loop_
_entity_poly.entity_id
_entity_poly.type
_entity_poly.pdbx_seq_one_letter_code
_entity_poly.pdbx_strand_id
1 'polypeptide(L)'
;MLVNTTVSHISPLLTYLPAVAWYEDTPQADPSLDCGRCAPPRPQWHAGLTSGHRVYGGYRESLGRYRVTLDRNSTEYDGFNGGPDVPGYQLFSAPNLPMGQHHISMFNIGNDPARPMFDFSYLMFESAAGNTTVFDHTSDQCVWLPHTAEAWAVDAVSHTTTQDFGSMGMNFTNLNRVLSPHLGTGVAVYGVLSAQSSSFDVTVDDATGFPLSPHTGNDSPTNETTLLYIKTDLYQGPHTLWVQNNRLSGSATATQLSISSLVVFSDAEASPSSTPPANTR
;
A
#
# COMPACT_ATOMS: atom_id res chain seq x y z
N MET A 1 18.73 -5.03 -2.59
CA MET A 1 18.48 -4.92 -1.14
C MET A 1 17.03 -5.34 -0.90
N LEU A 2 16.63 -5.74 0.31
CA LEU A 2 15.19 -5.88 0.59
C LEU A 2 14.67 -4.55 1.11
N VAL A 3 13.53 -4.10 0.58
CA VAL A 3 12.85 -2.89 1.02
C VAL A 3 11.53 -3.30 1.66
N ASN A 4 11.30 -2.76 2.86
CA ASN A 4 10.03 -2.93 3.56
C ASN A 4 9.06 -1.87 3.06
N THR A 5 7.89 -2.32 2.59
CA THR A 5 6.81 -1.45 2.16
C THR A 5 5.61 -1.66 3.07
N THR A 6 5.06 -0.57 3.60
CA THR A 6 3.89 -0.60 4.48
C THR A 6 2.63 -0.23 3.71
N VAL A 7 1.60 -1.05 3.86
CA VAL A 7 0.24 -0.87 3.34
C VAL A 7 -0.67 -0.59 4.53
N SER A 8 -1.02 0.67 4.74
CA SER A 8 -1.95 1.09 5.80
C SER A 8 -3.36 0.51 5.55
N HIS A 9 -4.15 0.29 6.60
CA HIS A 9 -5.55 -0.14 6.51
C HIS A 9 -6.45 0.75 5.64
N ILE A 10 -6.10 2.02 5.48
CA ILE A 10 -6.84 2.94 4.60
C ILE A 10 -6.42 2.85 3.13
N SER A 11 -5.34 2.13 2.82
CA SER A 11 -4.81 1.97 1.46
C SER A 11 -5.83 1.28 0.55
N PRO A 12 -6.05 1.77 -0.67
CA PRO A 12 -6.96 1.14 -1.63
C PRO A 12 -6.43 -0.20 -2.17
N LEU A 13 -5.19 -0.59 -1.82
CA LEU A 13 -4.63 -1.89 -2.20
C LEU A 13 -5.23 -3.04 -1.39
N LEU A 14 -5.86 -2.75 -0.25
CA LEU A 14 -6.56 -3.73 0.58
C LEU A 14 -8.01 -3.86 0.11
N THR A 15 -8.59 -5.05 0.21
CA THR A 15 -10.01 -5.28 -0.07
C THR A 15 -10.70 -5.84 1.17
N TYR A 16 -11.76 -5.17 1.59
CA TYR A 16 -12.51 -5.53 2.79
C TYR A 16 -13.84 -6.21 2.43
N LEU A 17 -14.02 -7.48 2.79
CA LEU A 17 -15.20 -8.27 2.42
C LEU A 17 -15.93 -8.88 3.64
N PRO A 18 -17.27 -8.77 3.73
CA PRO A 18 -18.07 -7.75 3.06
C PRO A 18 -17.70 -6.36 3.61
N ALA A 19 -17.68 -5.32 2.78
CA ALA A 19 -17.26 -3.98 3.19
C ALA A 19 -18.06 -3.43 4.38
N VAL A 20 -19.37 -3.72 4.43
CA VAL A 20 -20.28 -3.30 5.52
C VAL A 20 -19.92 -3.87 6.90
N ALA A 21 -19.12 -4.92 6.93
CA ALA A 21 -18.62 -5.50 8.15
C ALA A 21 -17.26 -4.91 8.52
N TRP A 22 -16.85 -3.76 8.01
CA TRP A 22 -15.66 -3.06 8.50
C TRP A 22 -15.99 -1.60 8.71
N TYR A 23 -15.69 -1.07 9.89
CA TYR A 23 -15.81 0.36 10.16
C TYR A 23 -14.48 0.87 10.69
N GLU A 24 -14.18 2.14 10.41
CA GLU A 24 -13.07 2.82 11.07
C GLU A 24 -13.52 3.38 12.40
N ASP A 25 -12.75 3.09 13.45
CA ASP A 25 -13.01 3.70 14.74
C ASP A 25 -12.18 4.97 14.90
N THR A 26 -12.63 5.84 15.80
CA THR A 26 -11.90 7.06 16.16
C THR A 26 -11.31 6.89 17.55
N PRO A 27 -10.12 7.45 17.85
CA PRO A 27 -9.57 7.44 19.20
C PRO A 27 -10.52 8.05 20.26
N GLN A 28 -11.48 8.90 19.84
CA GLN A 28 -12.51 9.46 20.71
C GLN A 28 -13.65 8.49 21.03
N ALA A 29 -14.05 7.66 20.07
CA ALA A 29 -15.13 6.69 20.24
C ALA A 29 -14.65 5.42 20.97
N ASP A 30 -13.37 5.08 20.83
CA ASP A 30 -12.72 4.05 21.62
C ASP A 30 -11.29 4.50 21.98
N PRO A 31 -11.06 4.99 23.21
CA PRO A 31 -9.73 5.41 23.67
C PRO A 31 -8.70 4.29 23.70
N SER A 32 -9.12 3.02 23.62
CA SER A 32 -8.25 1.86 23.51
C SER A 32 -7.86 1.54 22.05
N LEU A 33 -8.48 2.22 21.08
CA LEU A 33 -8.24 2.03 19.66
C LEU A 33 -7.22 3.00 19.08
N ASP A 34 -6.03 2.47 18.86
CA ASP A 34 -5.13 2.88 17.78
C ASP A 34 -5.27 1.93 16.56
N CYS A 35 -6.40 1.22 16.47
CA CYS A 35 -6.66 0.21 15.46
C CYS A 35 -7.72 0.71 14.49
N GLY A 36 -7.36 0.65 13.21
CA GLY A 36 -8.08 1.31 12.14
C GLY A 36 -9.46 0.75 11.87
N ARG A 37 -9.75 -0.54 12.12
CA ARG A 37 -11.08 -1.13 11.85
C ARG A 37 -11.44 -2.34 12.73
N CYS A 38 -12.69 -2.43 13.21
CA CYS A 38 -13.20 -3.54 14.03
C CYS A 38 -14.50 -4.10 13.42
N ALA A 39 -14.71 -5.43 13.45
CA ALA A 39 -15.98 -6.17 13.22
C ALA A 39 -15.63 -7.66 12.97
N PRO A 40 -16.56 -8.55 12.53
CA PRO A 40 -16.20 -9.90 12.09
C PRO A 40 -16.06 -10.01 10.56
N PRO A 41 -14.85 -9.98 9.92
CA PRO A 41 -14.83 -10.03 8.47
C PRO A 41 -13.55 -10.60 7.80
N ARG A 42 -13.55 -10.62 6.45
CA ARG A 42 -12.51 -11.17 5.55
C ARG A 42 -11.72 -10.03 4.87
N PRO A 43 -10.54 -9.58 5.35
CA PRO A 43 -9.71 -8.75 4.50
C PRO A 43 -8.98 -9.67 3.51
N GLN A 44 -9.00 -9.29 2.24
CA GLN A 44 -8.24 -9.93 1.17
C GLN A 44 -7.27 -8.91 0.60
N TRP A 45 -6.04 -9.34 0.34
CA TRP A 45 -5.02 -8.48 -0.24
C TRP A 45 -4.13 -9.26 -1.17
N HIS A 46 -3.77 -8.62 -2.28
CA HIS A 46 -2.91 -9.19 -3.30
C HIS A 46 -1.68 -8.29 -3.46
N ALA A 47 -0.47 -8.83 -3.27
CA ALA A 47 0.77 -8.15 -3.69
C ALA A 47 1.45 -8.85 -4.85
N GLY A 48 2.18 -8.05 -5.62
CA GLY A 48 3.20 -8.48 -6.58
C GLY A 48 4.43 -9.11 -5.92
N LEU A 49 5.57 -9.13 -6.65
CA LEU A 49 6.80 -9.82 -6.25
C LEU A 49 7.29 -9.41 -4.85
N THR A 50 7.08 -10.29 -3.88
CA THR A 50 7.46 -10.10 -2.48
C THR A 50 8.17 -11.34 -1.93
N SER A 51 8.93 -11.17 -0.85
CA SER A 51 9.75 -12.21 -0.19
C SER A 51 9.45 -12.34 1.31
N GLY A 52 8.49 -11.58 1.81
CA GLY A 52 8.08 -11.64 3.21
C GLY A 52 6.81 -10.85 3.46
N HIS A 53 5.98 -11.33 4.37
CA HIS A 53 4.78 -10.63 4.83
C HIS A 53 4.74 -10.57 6.36
N ARG A 54 4.33 -9.43 6.89
CA ARG A 54 4.03 -9.23 8.30
C ARG A 54 2.71 -8.48 8.40
N VAL A 55 1.81 -8.94 9.26
CA VAL A 55 0.54 -8.24 9.52
C VAL A 55 0.54 -7.73 10.94
N TYR A 56 0.14 -6.47 11.10
CA TYR A 56 0.06 -5.78 12.37
C TYR A 56 -1.36 -5.30 12.65
N GLY A 57 -1.74 -5.33 13.92
CA GLY A 57 -3.08 -4.98 14.38
C GLY A 57 -3.14 -4.77 15.88
N GLY A 58 -4.35 -4.72 16.43
CA GLY A 58 -4.56 -4.65 17.88
C GLY A 58 -4.49 -6.05 18.51
N TYR A 59 -3.74 -6.19 19.60
CA TYR A 59 -3.82 -7.36 20.49
C TYR A 59 -4.53 -6.95 21.77
N ARG A 60 -5.80 -7.33 21.92
CA ARG A 60 -6.65 -6.87 23.03
C ARG A 60 -7.75 -7.87 23.36
N GLU A 61 -8.40 -7.72 24.51
CA GLU A 61 -9.37 -8.70 25.02
C GLU A 61 -10.49 -9.05 24.02
N SER A 62 -10.90 -8.11 23.16
CA SER A 62 -11.94 -8.31 22.15
C SER A 62 -11.49 -9.06 20.88
N LEU A 63 -10.18 -9.30 20.68
CA LEU A 63 -9.63 -9.98 19.52
C LEU A 63 -10.01 -11.47 19.53
N GLY A 64 -10.88 -11.85 18.60
CA GLY A 64 -11.34 -13.22 18.39
C GLY A 64 -10.34 -14.11 17.68
N ARG A 65 -10.66 -15.41 17.61
CA ARG A 65 -9.89 -16.37 16.80
C ARG A 65 -9.90 -15.94 15.35
N TYR A 66 -8.76 -16.01 14.67
CA TYR A 66 -8.65 -15.63 13.26
C TYR A 66 -7.88 -16.68 12.45
N ARG A 67 -8.12 -16.71 11.14
CA ARG A 67 -7.42 -17.54 10.17
C ARG A 67 -6.66 -16.65 9.21
N VAL A 68 -5.42 -17.00 8.92
CA VAL A 68 -4.62 -16.38 7.85
C VAL A 68 -4.42 -17.41 6.75
N THR A 69 -4.72 -17.06 5.52
CA THR A 69 -4.45 -17.88 4.33
C THR A 69 -3.40 -17.17 3.49
N LEU A 70 -2.24 -17.80 3.31
CA LEU A 70 -1.16 -17.36 2.42
C LEU A 70 -0.95 -18.43 1.34
N ASP A 71 -1.11 -18.07 0.07
CA ASP A 71 -0.94 -18.96 -1.09
C ASP A 71 -1.67 -20.30 -0.95
N ARG A 72 -2.93 -20.23 -0.49
CA ARG A 72 -3.84 -21.37 -0.23
C ARG A 72 -3.50 -22.18 1.03
N ASN A 73 -2.41 -21.90 1.73
CA ASN A 73 -2.12 -22.51 3.02
C ASN A 73 -2.78 -21.70 4.16
N SER A 74 -3.53 -22.36 5.03
CA SER A 74 -4.29 -21.71 6.11
C SER A 74 -3.67 -22.02 7.48
N THR A 75 -3.61 -21.02 8.36
CA THR A 75 -3.22 -21.18 9.76
C THR A 75 -4.22 -20.45 10.65
N GLU A 76 -4.68 -21.08 11.72
CA GLU A 76 -5.58 -20.50 12.71
C GLU A 76 -4.82 -20.01 13.94
N TYR A 77 -5.29 -18.92 14.53
CA TYR A 77 -4.73 -18.27 15.71
C TYR A 77 -5.86 -17.99 16.69
N ASP A 78 -5.58 -18.06 18.00
CA ASP A 78 -6.60 -17.95 19.03
C ASP A 78 -7.02 -16.52 19.38
N GLY A 79 -6.47 -15.51 18.69
CA GLY A 79 -6.72 -14.10 19.02
C GLY A 79 -6.02 -13.72 20.32
N PHE A 80 -6.78 -13.14 21.26
CA PHE A 80 -6.27 -12.77 22.58
C PHE A 80 -6.17 -13.96 23.54
N ASN A 81 -5.01 -14.16 24.17
CA ASN A 81 -4.78 -15.20 25.17
C ASN A 81 -4.46 -14.67 26.58
N GLY A 82 -4.58 -13.35 26.78
CA GLY A 82 -4.27 -12.67 28.04
C GLY A 82 -3.15 -11.62 27.87
N GLY A 83 -2.95 -10.82 28.92
CA GLY A 83 -1.96 -9.74 28.94
C GLY A 83 -2.59 -8.35 28.78
N PRO A 84 -1.76 -7.29 28.73
CA PRO A 84 -2.23 -5.94 28.44
C PRO A 84 -2.61 -5.81 26.97
N ASP A 85 -3.46 -4.82 26.68
CA ASP A 85 -3.76 -4.43 25.30
C ASP A 85 -2.51 -3.78 24.66
N VAL A 86 -2.20 -4.20 23.43
CA VAL A 86 -1.03 -3.75 22.67
C VAL A 86 -1.45 -3.36 21.25
N PRO A 87 -1.40 -2.06 20.88
CA PRO A 87 -1.57 -1.65 19.50
C PRO A 87 -0.33 -2.02 18.67
N GLY A 88 -0.51 -2.20 17.36
CA GLY A 88 0.61 -2.54 16.45
C GLY A 88 1.27 -3.89 16.77
N TYR A 89 0.54 -4.84 17.35
CA TYR A 89 1.01 -6.19 17.60
C TYR A 89 1.12 -6.99 16.31
N GLN A 90 2.19 -7.79 16.16
CA GLN A 90 2.39 -8.63 14.98
C GLN A 90 1.49 -9.87 15.04
N LEU A 91 0.39 -9.85 14.29
CA LEU A 91 -0.60 -10.94 14.23
C LEU A 91 -0.15 -12.11 13.36
N PHE A 92 0.72 -11.86 12.37
CA PHE A 92 1.19 -12.88 11.44
C PHE A 92 2.56 -12.51 10.88
N SER A 93 3.39 -13.52 10.62
CA SER A 93 4.63 -13.35 9.87
C SER A 93 4.96 -14.57 9.03
N ALA A 94 5.33 -14.33 7.78
CA ALA A 94 5.86 -15.31 6.86
C ALA A 94 7.12 -14.73 6.19
N PRO A 95 8.30 -14.87 6.82
CA PRO A 95 9.56 -14.42 6.24
C PRO A 95 10.07 -15.43 5.19
N ASN A 96 10.99 -14.99 4.33
CA ASN A 96 11.69 -15.84 3.34
C ASN A 96 10.77 -16.57 2.36
N LEU A 97 9.70 -15.92 1.94
CA LEU A 97 8.89 -16.41 0.82
C LEU A 97 9.72 -16.35 -0.47
N PRO A 98 9.57 -17.32 -1.38
CA PRO A 98 10.16 -17.22 -2.71
C PRO A 98 9.68 -15.93 -3.38
N MET A 99 10.59 -15.19 -4.05
CA MET A 99 10.19 -14.00 -4.80
C MET A 99 9.05 -14.34 -5.77
N GLY A 100 7.87 -13.79 -5.53
CA GLY A 100 6.67 -14.20 -6.21
C GLY A 100 5.49 -13.30 -5.91
N GLN A 101 4.45 -13.40 -6.74
CA GLN A 101 3.15 -12.84 -6.40
C GLN A 101 2.54 -13.69 -5.28
N HIS A 102 2.15 -13.05 -4.19
CA HIS A 102 1.57 -13.71 -3.03
C HIS A 102 0.17 -13.20 -2.75
N HIS A 103 -0.70 -14.10 -2.33
CA HIS A 103 -2.06 -13.76 -1.94
C HIS A 103 -2.25 -14.06 -0.45
N ILE A 104 -2.49 -13.01 0.34
CA ILE A 104 -2.85 -13.12 1.74
C ILE A 104 -4.31 -12.74 1.95
N SER A 105 -5.01 -13.55 2.72
CA SER A 105 -6.33 -13.20 3.23
C SER A 105 -6.40 -13.55 4.69
N MET A 106 -7.15 -12.77 5.46
CA MET A 106 -7.41 -13.08 6.86
C MET A 106 -8.90 -13.26 7.06
N PHE A 107 -9.29 -13.84 8.18
CA PHE A 107 -10.70 -14.01 8.50
C PHE A 107 -10.89 -14.14 10.00
N ASN A 108 -11.82 -13.38 10.56
CA ASN A 108 -12.30 -13.67 11.91
C ASN A 108 -13.15 -14.97 11.88
N ILE A 109 -12.70 -16.00 12.58
CA ILE A 109 -13.39 -17.29 12.72
C ILE A 109 -13.96 -17.49 14.13
N GLY A 110 -13.83 -16.50 15.00
CA GLY A 110 -14.35 -16.53 16.36
C GLY A 110 -15.88 -16.50 16.36
N ASN A 111 -16.48 -17.39 17.15
CA ASN A 111 -17.91 -17.37 17.48
C ASN A 111 -18.13 -16.92 18.94
N ASP A 112 -17.09 -16.44 19.61
CA ASP A 112 -17.15 -16.00 20.99
C ASP A 112 -17.76 -14.59 21.03
N PRO A 113 -18.96 -14.41 21.63
CA PRO A 113 -19.58 -13.10 21.72
C PRO A 113 -18.78 -12.11 22.59
N ALA A 114 -17.88 -12.59 23.47
CA ALA A 114 -16.98 -11.73 24.22
C ALA A 114 -15.79 -11.24 23.38
N ARG A 115 -15.48 -11.92 22.26
CA ARG A 115 -14.34 -11.61 21.38
C ARG A 115 -14.75 -11.54 19.90
N PRO A 116 -15.65 -10.62 19.54
CA PRO A 116 -16.23 -10.60 18.20
C PRO A 116 -15.36 -9.86 17.17
N MET A 117 -14.19 -9.33 17.56
CA MET A 117 -13.43 -8.38 16.74
C MET A 117 -12.19 -9.00 16.11
N PHE A 118 -11.81 -8.46 14.96
CA PHE A 118 -10.49 -8.63 14.37
C PHE A 118 -9.94 -7.26 14.00
N ASP A 119 -8.74 -6.97 14.51
CA ASP A 119 -8.16 -5.64 14.47
C ASP A 119 -6.99 -5.61 13.53
N PHE A 120 -7.09 -4.80 12.49
CA PHE A 120 -6.06 -4.67 11.47
C PHE A 120 -5.59 -3.21 11.40
N SER A 121 -4.28 -3.00 11.43
CA SER A 121 -3.68 -1.66 11.34
C SER A 121 -2.94 -1.48 10.02
N TYR A 122 -2.02 -2.40 9.70
CA TYR A 122 -1.28 -2.35 8.45
C TYR A 122 -0.67 -3.71 8.11
N LEU A 123 -0.35 -3.87 6.83
CA LEU A 123 0.45 -4.97 6.31
C LEU A 123 1.81 -4.43 5.89
N MET A 124 2.87 -5.16 6.19
CA MET A 124 4.21 -4.86 5.68
C MET A 124 4.67 -6.04 4.82
N PHE A 125 5.23 -5.73 3.66
CA PHE A 125 5.87 -6.74 2.82
C PHE A 125 7.30 -6.35 2.46
N GLU A 126 8.10 -7.35 2.17
CA GLU A 126 9.50 -7.20 1.75
C GLU A 126 9.59 -7.45 0.25
N SER A 127 10.10 -6.50 -0.52
CA SER A 127 10.38 -6.69 -1.95
C SER A 127 11.86 -6.53 -2.24
N ALA A 128 12.35 -7.22 -3.27
CA ALA A 128 13.66 -6.92 -3.81
C ALA A 128 13.55 -5.59 -4.57
N ALA A 129 14.05 -4.52 -3.98
CA ALA A 129 14.32 -3.29 -4.71
C ALA A 129 15.84 -3.13 -4.82
N GLY A 130 16.30 -2.74 -6.00
CA GLY A 130 17.65 -2.24 -6.17
C GLY A 130 17.78 -0.84 -5.60
N ASN A 131 18.17 0.11 -6.45
CA ASN A 131 18.18 1.50 -6.04
C ASN A 131 16.75 2.05 -6.08
N THR A 132 16.44 2.92 -5.13
CA THR A 132 15.18 3.66 -5.10
C THR A 132 15.46 5.12 -5.39
N THR A 133 14.64 5.72 -6.25
CA THR A 133 14.65 7.17 -6.46
C THR A 133 13.30 7.71 -6.02
N VAL A 134 13.32 8.70 -5.13
CA VAL A 134 12.11 9.34 -4.61
C VAL A 134 11.93 10.67 -5.33
N PHE A 135 10.74 10.87 -5.88
CA PHE A 135 10.30 12.13 -6.47
C PHE A 135 9.19 12.69 -5.59
N ASP A 136 9.47 13.80 -4.91
CA ASP A 136 8.43 14.50 -4.14
C ASP A 136 7.38 15.13 -5.09
N HIS A 137 6.24 15.53 -4.53
CA HIS A 137 5.16 16.16 -5.29
C HIS A 137 5.57 17.48 -5.97
N THR A 138 6.66 18.12 -5.55
CA THR A 138 7.19 19.36 -6.15
C THR A 138 8.20 19.12 -7.26
N SER A 139 8.56 17.85 -7.52
CA SER A 139 9.49 17.45 -8.57
C SER A 139 9.08 17.97 -9.95
N ASP A 140 10.06 18.49 -10.70
CA ASP A 140 9.87 18.96 -12.07
C ASP A 140 9.61 17.83 -13.08
N GLN A 141 9.82 16.57 -12.67
CA GLN A 141 9.49 15.38 -13.44
C GLN A 141 7.99 15.06 -13.42
N CYS A 142 7.24 15.63 -12.48
CA CYS A 142 5.80 15.45 -12.36
C CYS A 142 5.05 16.52 -13.17
N VAL A 143 4.16 16.08 -14.04
CA VAL A 143 3.30 16.94 -14.86
C VAL A 143 1.88 16.93 -14.29
N TRP A 144 1.41 18.08 -13.83
CA TRP A 144 0.10 18.22 -13.20
C TRP A 144 -0.91 18.85 -14.16
N LEU A 145 -2.00 18.15 -14.45
CA LEU A 145 -3.08 18.60 -15.33
C LEU A 145 -4.43 18.74 -14.58
N PRO A 146 -5.29 19.68 -14.99
CA PRO A 146 -4.98 20.77 -15.93
C PRO A 146 -4.04 21.80 -15.29
N HIS A 147 -3.32 22.57 -16.12
CA HIS A 147 -2.34 23.58 -15.66
C HIS A 147 -2.98 24.87 -15.09
N THR A 148 -4.24 24.83 -14.67
CA THR A 148 -4.90 26.02 -14.12
C THR A 148 -4.50 26.21 -12.65
N ALA A 149 -4.35 27.45 -12.22
CA ALA A 149 -3.89 27.77 -10.87
C ALA A 149 -4.81 27.24 -9.74
N GLU A 150 -6.06 26.92 -10.07
CA GLU A 150 -7.08 26.40 -9.14
C GLU A 150 -7.26 24.88 -9.23
N ALA A 151 -6.58 24.20 -10.16
CA ALA A 151 -6.72 22.75 -10.31
C ALA A 151 -6.00 21.97 -9.22
N TRP A 152 -4.88 22.49 -8.75
CA TRP A 152 -4.02 21.83 -7.78
C TRP A 152 -3.68 22.79 -6.64
N ALA A 153 -4.06 22.42 -5.43
CA ALA A 153 -3.58 23.03 -4.20
C ALA A 153 -2.29 22.32 -3.79
N VAL A 154 -1.27 23.11 -3.47
CA VAL A 154 0.05 22.63 -3.03
C VAL A 154 0.21 22.97 -1.55
N ASP A 155 0.45 21.97 -0.71
CA ASP A 155 0.85 22.17 0.68
C ASP A 155 2.27 21.62 0.93
N ALA A 156 2.67 21.54 2.20
CA ALA A 156 4.00 21.07 2.58
C ALA A 156 4.22 19.55 2.41
N VAL A 157 3.14 18.78 2.17
CA VAL A 157 3.15 17.31 2.16
C VAL A 157 2.70 16.76 0.80
N SER A 158 1.83 17.46 0.07
CA SER A 158 1.17 16.92 -1.11
C SER A 158 0.71 17.98 -2.12
N HIS A 159 0.43 17.48 -3.33
CA HIS A 159 -0.42 18.13 -4.32
C HIS A 159 -1.80 17.51 -4.30
N THR A 160 -2.81 18.36 -4.17
CA THR A 160 -4.19 17.96 -3.96
C THR A 160 -5.12 18.59 -4.98
N THR A 161 -6.05 17.81 -5.52
CA THR A 161 -7.07 18.29 -6.46
C THR A 161 -8.45 17.78 -6.06
N THR A 162 -9.48 18.61 -6.29
CA THR A 162 -10.90 18.20 -6.20
C THR A 162 -11.57 18.14 -7.57
N GLN A 163 -10.81 18.31 -8.66
CA GLN A 163 -11.34 18.26 -10.02
C GLN A 163 -11.46 16.80 -10.47
N ASP A 164 -12.58 16.47 -11.11
CA ASP A 164 -12.92 15.11 -11.54
C ASP A 164 -11.90 14.49 -12.52
N PHE A 165 -11.10 15.32 -13.21
CA PHE A 165 -10.06 14.88 -14.15
C PHE A 165 -8.68 15.43 -13.80
N GLY A 166 -8.51 15.93 -12.57
CA GLY A 166 -7.21 16.31 -12.06
C GLY A 166 -6.27 15.10 -12.14
N SER A 167 -5.16 15.26 -12.83
CA SER A 167 -4.21 14.17 -13.11
C SER A 167 -2.76 14.57 -12.91
N MET A 168 -1.95 13.58 -12.55
CA MET A 168 -0.49 13.67 -12.47
C MET A 168 0.10 12.64 -13.41
N GLY A 169 1.02 13.09 -14.26
CA GLY A 169 1.81 12.24 -15.14
C GLY A 169 3.28 12.29 -14.81
N MET A 170 3.99 11.20 -15.08
CA MET A 170 5.43 11.15 -14.99
C MET A 170 5.98 10.19 -16.06
N ASN A 171 7.04 10.62 -16.75
CA ASN A 171 7.88 9.73 -17.52
C ASN A 171 9.06 9.33 -16.64
N PHE A 172 9.30 8.04 -16.51
CA PHE A 172 10.44 7.54 -15.75
C PHE A 172 11.20 6.50 -16.56
N THR A 173 12.50 6.41 -16.35
CA THR A 173 13.34 5.42 -17.01
C THR A 173 14.33 4.93 -16.00
N ASN A 174 14.52 3.62 -15.94
CA ASN A 174 15.66 3.08 -15.23
C ASN A 174 16.87 3.07 -16.16
N LEU A 175 17.93 3.77 -15.76
CA LEU A 175 19.15 3.91 -16.55
C LEU A 175 20.10 2.70 -16.42
N ASN A 176 19.81 1.73 -15.54
CA ASN A 176 20.72 0.61 -15.28
C ASN A 176 20.39 -0.61 -16.15
N ARG A 177 21.31 -0.88 -17.09
CA ARG A 177 21.11 -1.70 -18.30
C ARG A 177 21.59 -3.16 -18.18
N VAL A 178 21.59 -3.77 -16.99
CA VAL A 178 22.26 -5.07 -16.78
C VAL A 178 21.28 -6.22 -16.52
N LEU A 179 20.87 -6.87 -17.61
CA LEU A 179 20.70 -8.32 -17.88
C LEU A 179 20.16 -9.31 -16.82
N SER A 180 19.52 -8.91 -15.72
CA SER A 180 18.70 -9.86 -14.95
C SER A 180 17.24 -9.79 -15.42
N PRO A 181 16.72 -10.78 -16.16
CA PRO A 181 15.34 -10.76 -16.68
C PRO A 181 14.26 -10.92 -15.59
N HIS A 182 14.64 -10.97 -14.31
CA HIS A 182 13.75 -11.33 -13.19
C HIS A 182 13.68 -10.31 -12.08
N LEU A 183 14.42 -9.21 -12.18
CA LEU A 183 14.22 -8.04 -11.32
C LEU A 183 13.78 -6.94 -12.29
N GLY A 184 12.50 -6.58 -12.21
CA GLY A 184 11.92 -5.56 -13.07
C GLY A 184 11.96 -4.20 -12.40
N THR A 185 11.82 -3.16 -13.20
CA THR A 185 11.55 -1.81 -12.71
C THR A 185 10.19 -1.76 -12.01
N GLY A 186 9.97 -0.74 -11.19
CA GLY A 186 8.65 -0.54 -10.63
C GLY A 186 8.41 0.90 -10.23
N VAL A 187 7.17 1.17 -9.85
CA VAL A 187 6.75 2.46 -9.33
C VAL A 187 5.77 2.27 -8.18
N ALA A 188 5.93 3.05 -7.13
CA ALA A 188 4.98 3.19 -6.04
C ALA A 188 4.53 4.65 -5.95
N VAL A 189 3.23 4.85 -5.73
CA VAL A 189 2.62 6.17 -5.54
C VAL A 189 2.17 6.27 -4.10
N TYR A 190 2.59 7.34 -3.44
CA TYR A 190 2.21 7.67 -2.07
C TYR A 190 1.42 8.98 -2.05
N GLY A 191 0.48 9.09 -1.13
CA GLY A 191 -0.36 10.26 -0.97
C GLY A 191 -1.02 10.31 0.39
N VAL A 192 -1.74 11.41 0.65
CA VAL A 192 -2.48 11.58 1.90
C VAL A 192 -3.92 11.15 1.67
N LEU A 193 -4.48 10.40 2.62
CA LEU A 193 -5.86 9.96 2.57
C LEU A 193 -6.66 10.60 3.72
N SER A 194 -7.89 11.00 3.42
CA SER A 194 -8.85 11.68 4.31
C SER A 194 -10.27 11.17 4.03
N ALA A 195 -11.26 11.57 4.83
CA ALA A 195 -12.67 11.23 4.55
C ALA A 195 -13.17 11.83 3.23
N GLN A 196 -12.41 12.76 2.64
CA GLN A 196 -12.71 13.39 1.36
C GLN A 196 -12.02 12.70 0.18
N SER A 197 -11.18 11.68 0.42
CA SER A 197 -10.43 11.02 -0.65
C SER A 197 -11.35 10.29 -1.63
N SER A 198 -11.25 10.63 -2.92
CA SER A 198 -11.99 10.00 -4.01
C SER A 198 -11.31 8.76 -4.54
N SER A 199 -12.06 7.97 -5.31
CA SER A 199 -11.48 6.94 -6.16
C SER A 199 -10.58 7.57 -7.23
N PHE A 200 -9.57 6.85 -7.67
CA PHE A 200 -8.64 7.29 -8.72
C PHE A 200 -8.23 6.12 -9.61
N ASP A 201 -7.83 6.43 -10.84
CA ASP A 201 -7.29 5.47 -11.79
C ASP A 201 -5.78 5.61 -11.88
N VAL A 202 -5.11 4.49 -12.12
CA VAL A 202 -3.68 4.46 -12.41
C VAL A 202 -3.43 3.74 -13.73
N THR A 203 -2.72 4.40 -14.63
CA THR A 203 -2.27 3.86 -15.91
C THR A 203 -0.76 3.78 -15.93
N VAL A 204 -0.22 2.61 -16.26
CA VAL A 204 1.22 2.42 -16.49
C VAL A 204 1.40 1.84 -17.89
N ASP A 205 2.18 2.50 -18.74
CA ASP A 205 2.44 2.10 -20.13
C ASP A 205 1.15 1.81 -20.92
N ASP A 206 0.20 2.75 -20.88
CA ASP A 206 -1.14 2.66 -21.50
C ASP A 206 -2.05 1.54 -20.94
N ALA A 207 -1.62 0.79 -19.93
CA ALA A 207 -2.44 -0.20 -19.24
C ALA A 207 -3.08 0.41 -17.98
N THR A 208 -4.39 0.70 -18.06
CA THR A 208 -5.17 1.21 -16.94
C THR A 208 -5.64 0.09 -16.02
N GLY A 209 -5.40 0.25 -14.72
CA GLY A 209 -5.90 -0.64 -13.68
C GLY A 209 -7.40 -0.46 -13.41
N PHE A 210 -7.92 -1.21 -12.42
CA PHE A 210 -9.24 -0.92 -11.88
C PHE A 210 -9.21 0.35 -11.02
N PRO A 211 -10.33 1.10 -10.92
CA PRO A 211 -10.42 2.23 -10.02
C PRO A 211 -10.08 1.83 -8.58
N LEU A 212 -9.17 2.56 -7.97
CA LEU A 212 -8.71 2.37 -6.61
C LEU A 212 -9.51 3.30 -5.71
N SER A 213 -10.24 2.72 -4.77
CA SER A 213 -11.08 3.47 -3.82
C SER A 213 -10.48 3.38 -2.43
N PRO A 214 -10.00 4.49 -1.85
CA PRO A 214 -9.52 4.51 -0.48
C PRO A 214 -10.59 4.03 0.49
N HIS A 215 -10.17 3.45 1.62
CA HIS A 215 -11.11 2.97 2.64
C HIS A 215 -11.41 4.01 3.72
N THR A 216 -10.98 5.26 3.59
CA THR A 216 -11.15 6.27 4.63
C THR A 216 -12.62 6.61 4.90
N GLY A 217 -13.09 6.26 6.09
CA GLY A 217 -14.38 6.70 6.63
C GLY A 217 -14.25 7.97 7.48
N ASN A 218 -13.07 8.18 8.09
CA ASN A 218 -12.78 9.30 8.95
C ASN A 218 -11.56 10.09 8.43
N ASP A 219 -11.48 11.37 8.82
CA ASP A 219 -10.26 12.16 8.59
C ASP A 219 -9.15 11.59 9.47
N SER A 220 -8.08 11.10 8.83
CA SER A 220 -6.89 10.68 9.56
C SER A 220 -6.37 11.88 10.37
N PRO A 221 -6.15 11.74 11.69
CA PRO A 221 -5.59 12.82 12.50
C PRO A 221 -4.15 13.15 12.10
N THR A 222 -3.50 12.23 11.38
CA THR A 222 -2.14 12.37 10.89
C THR A 222 -2.17 12.62 9.39
N ASN A 223 -1.50 13.68 8.92
CA ASN A 223 -1.20 13.91 7.50
C ASN A 223 -0.13 12.92 7.00
N GLU A 224 -0.30 11.64 7.33
CA GLU A 224 0.65 10.58 7.02
C GLU A 224 0.47 10.10 5.58
N THR A 225 1.61 9.94 4.90
CA THR A 225 1.65 9.44 3.53
C THR A 225 1.43 7.94 3.53
N THR A 226 0.42 7.48 2.80
CA THR A 226 0.06 6.07 2.63
C THR A 226 0.36 5.62 1.20
N LEU A 227 0.75 4.34 1.05
CA LEU A 227 0.87 3.70 -0.27
C LEU A 227 -0.50 3.63 -0.94
N LEU A 228 -0.65 4.32 -2.07
CA LEU A 228 -1.86 4.36 -2.89
C LEU A 228 -1.83 3.29 -3.99
N TYR A 229 -0.66 3.10 -4.59
CA TYR A 229 -0.48 2.18 -5.69
C TYR A 229 0.94 1.63 -5.72
N ILE A 230 1.09 0.39 -6.16
CA ILE A 230 2.40 -0.16 -6.49
C ILE A 230 2.31 -1.06 -7.72
N LYS A 231 3.28 -0.90 -8.61
CA LYS A 231 3.52 -1.80 -9.74
C LYS A 231 4.98 -2.20 -9.73
N THR A 232 5.23 -3.49 -9.53
CA THR A 232 6.54 -4.11 -9.71
C THR A 232 6.61 -4.77 -11.09
N ASP A 233 7.81 -5.24 -11.45
CA ASP A 233 8.03 -6.17 -12.57
C ASP A 233 7.74 -5.56 -13.94
N LEU A 234 7.95 -4.25 -14.04
CA LEU A 234 7.99 -3.58 -15.32
C LEU A 234 9.25 -4.02 -16.08
N TYR A 235 9.11 -4.12 -17.41
CA TYR A 235 10.24 -4.44 -18.28
C TYR A 235 11.27 -3.32 -18.26
N GLN A 236 12.55 -3.63 -18.45
CA GLN A 236 13.56 -2.56 -18.56
C GLN A 236 13.26 -1.61 -19.71
N GLY A 237 13.18 -0.30 -19.43
CA GLY A 237 12.95 0.71 -20.45
C GLY A 237 12.38 2.02 -19.89
N PRO A 238 12.01 2.94 -20.80
CA PRO A 238 11.19 4.08 -20.46
C PRO A 238 9.75 3.63 -20.19
N HIS A 239 9.15 4.22 -19.16
CA HIS A 239 7.77 3.99 -18.75
C HIS A 239 7.02 5.30 -18.59
N THR A 240 5.70 5.21 -18.72
CA THR A 240 4.78 6.30 -18.41
C THR A 240 3.91 5.90 -17.23
N LEU A 241 3.70 6.83 -16.30
CA LEU A 241 2.71 6.72 -15.24
C LEU A 241 1.71 7.85 -15.36
N TRP A 242 0.44 7.53 -15.21
CA TRP A 242 -0.65 8.48 -15.07
C TRP A 242 -1.49 8.12 -13.84
N VAL A 243 -1.74 9.10 -12.97
CA VAL A 243 -2.66 8.98 -11.84
C VAL A 243 -3.73 10.03 -12.05
N GLN A 244 -4.99 9.61 -12.18
CA GLN A 244 -6.10 10.51 -12.46
C GLN A 244 -7.17 10.37 -11.39
N ASN A 245 -7.66 11.50 -10.88
CA ASN A 245 -8.84 11.51 -10.05
C ASN A 245 -10.00 10.87 -10.84
N ASN A 246 -10.77 9.99 -10.22
CA ASN A 246 -11.91 9.33 -10.86
C ASN A 246 -13.08 9.38 -9.90
N ARG A 247 -13.59 10.60 -9.70
CA ARG A 247 -14.71 10.83 -8.80
C ARG A 247 -15.94 10.09 -9.31
N LEU A 248 -16.47 9.19 -8.49
CA LEU A 248 -17.75 8.56 -8.75
C LEU A 248 -18.87 9.62 -8.76
N SER A 249 -19.56 9.75 -9.90
CA SER A 249 -20.70 10.64 -10.08
C SER A 249 -21.69 10.48 -8.92
N GLY A 250 -21.94 11.57 -8.18
CA GLY A 250 -22.88 11.61 -7.06
C GLY A 250 -22.27 11.48 -5.66
N SER A 251 -20.96 11.23 -5.53
CA SER A 251 -20.30 11.36 -4.22
C SER A 251 -20.10 12.83 -3.87
N ALA A 252 -20.84 13.33 -2.89
CA ALA A 252 -20.71 14.71 -2.41
C ALA A 252 -19.47 14.91 -1.53
N THR A 253 -18.96 13.85 -0.91
CA THR A 253 -17.90 13.90 0.11
C THR A 253 -16.55 13.44 -0.42
N ALA A 254 -16.51 12.33 -1.16
CA ALA A 254 -15.27 11.79 -1.73
C ALA A 254 -14.93 12.49 -3.05
N THR A 255 -14.14 13.55 -2.99
CA THR A 255 -13.84 14.45 -4.12
C THR A 255 -12.35 14.66 -4.37
N GLN A 256 -11.50 14.28 -3.42
CA GLN A 256 -10.13 14.72 -3.32
C GLN A 256 -9.13 13.62 -3.73
N LEU A 257 -8.20 13.93 -4.63
CA LEU A 257 -6.99 13.15 -4.84
C LEU A 257 -5.80 13.94 -4.27
N SER A 258 -4.98 13.30 -3.45
CA SER A 258 -3.75 13.88 -2.89
C SER A 258 -2.57 12.95 -3.17
N ILE A 259 -1.52 13.50 -3.80
CA ILE A 259 -0.28 12.79 -4.14
C ILE A 259 0.88 13.49 -3.45
N SER A 260 1.68 12.74 -2.70
CA SER A 260 2.79 13.25 -1.91
C SER A 260 4.14 12.93 -2.53
N SER A 261 4.33 11.69 -3.00
CA SER A 261 5.59 11.29 -3.62
C SER A 261 5.42 10.06 -4.50
N LEU A 262 6.41 9.87 -5.37
CA LEU A 262 6.59 8.67 -6.15
C LEU A 262 7.92 8.03 -5.80
N VAL A 263 7.95 6.70 -5.75
CA VAL A 263 9.18 5.93 -5.59
C VAL A 263 9.35 5.06 -6.82
N VAL A 264 10.43 5.28 -7.56
CA VAL A 264 10.80 4.43 -8.70
C VAL A 264 11.85 3.43 -8.22
N PHE A 265 11.58 2.14 -8.46
CA PHE A 265 12.48 1.04 -8.15
C PHE A 265 13.31 0.70 -9.40
N SER A 266 14.63 0.59 -9.22
CA SER A 266 15.54 0.07 -10.23
C SER A 266 16.13 -1.27 -9.79
N ASP A 267 16.76 -1.98 -10.70
CA ASP A 267 17.64 -3.11 -10.37
C ASP A 267 18.82 -2.65 -9.52
N ALA A 268 19.30 -3.54 -8.65
CA ALA A 268 20.53 -3.32 -7.94
C ALA A 268 21.65 -3.32 -8.98
N GLU A 269 22.54 -2.33 -8.95
CA GLU A 269 23.76 -2.42 -9.76
C GLU A 269 24.43 -3.75 -9.44
N ALA A 270 24.62 -4.57 -10.47
CA ALA A 270 25.34 -5.81 -10.33
C ALA A 270 26.69 -5.45 -9.70
N SER A 271 26.94 -5.94 -8.48
CA SER A 271 28.23 -5.73 -7.83
C SER A 271 29.29 -6.14 -8.84
N PRO A 272 30.27 -5.26 -9.15
CA PRO A 272 31.26 -5.55 -10.17
C PRO A 272 31.83 -6.92 -9.85
N SER A 273 31.61 -7.88 -10.74
CA SER A 273 32.11 -9.23 -10.52
C SER A 273 33.61 -9.06 -10.33
N SER A 274 34.10 -9.40 -9.14
CA SER A 274 35.53 -9.31 -8.86
C SER A 274 36.17 -10.23 -9.87
N THR A 275 36.77 -9.64 -10.91
CA THR A 275 37.45 -10.41 -11.94
C THR A 275 38.50 -11.21 -11.18
N PRO A 276 38.45 -12.56 -11.21
CA PRO A 276 39.39 -13.35 -10.46
C PRO A 276 40.80 -12.91 -10.87
N PRO A 277 41.72 -12.70 -9.90
CA PRO A 277 43.05 -12.19 -10.20
C PRO A 277 43.69 -13.08 -11.26
N ALA A 278 44.21 -12.46 -12.33
CA ALA A 278 44.88 -13.17 -13.39
C ALA A 278 46.04 -13.98 -12.78
N ASN A 279 45.95 -15.31 -12.87
CA ASN A 279 47.03 -16.21 -12.46
C ASN A 279 48.22 -15.96 -13.39
N THR A 280 49.19 -15.16 -12.93
CA THR A 280 50.52 -15.08 -13.55
C THR A 280 51.28 -16.35 -13.21
N ARG A 281 51.59 -17.15 -14.24
CA ARG A 281 52.60 -18.23 -14.18
C ARG A 281 53.93 -17.70 -14.68
#